data_AF-C5B6H1-F1
#
_entry.id   AF-C5B6H1-F1
#
_cell.length_a   1.000
_cell.length_b   1.000
_cell.length_c   1.000
_cell.angle_alpha   90.00
_cell.angle_beta   90.00
_cell.angle_gamma   90.00
#
_symmetry.space_group_name_H-M   'P 1'
#
loop_
_entity.id
_entity.type
_entity.pdbx_description
1 polymer ?
#
loop_
_entity_poly.entity_id
_entity_poly.type
_entity_poly.pdbx_seq_one_letter_code
_entity_poly.pdbx_strand_id
1 'polypeptide(L)'
;MDRLQRIARGRVANLTPFGREFRAFCGSPAMLAHTPDHGFLDGGCLSLALAVLKWLGPEAELRFAARDGRLQHAVAEVVVDGRPLYLDGDGLGTADDLAEKLARLEFCPGTVPVGATVGQAAAHGIIDDGRSEALAAALEERFGNAPPSAKWIFGPDAAPEPPSGPAP
;
A
#
# COMPACT_ATOMS: atom_id res chain seq x y z
N MET A 1 10.79 -14.64 2.01
CA MET A 1 10.08 -14.07 3.18
C MET A 1 8.70 -14.69 3.22
N ASP A 2 8.12 -14.86 4.40
CA ASP A 2 6.74 -15.36 4.47
C ASP A 2 5.81 -14.36 3.81
N ARG A 3 4.91 -14.88 2.99
CA ARG A 3 3.84 -14.13 2.34
C ARG A 3 3.01 -13.43 3.42
N LEU A 4 2.72 -12.14 3.24
CA LEU A 4 1.78 -11.41 4.13
C LEU A 4 0.35 -11.49 3.60
N GLN A 5 0.19 -11.90 2.35
CA GLN A 5 -1.09 -12.08 1.69
C GLN A 5 -1.20 -13.46 1.05
N ARG A 6 -2.43 -13.97 0.97
CA ARG A 6 -2.77 -15.15 0.17
C ARG A 6 -3.76 -14.75 -0.91
N ILE A 7 -3.42 -15.08 -2.16
CA ILE A 7 -4.31 -14.86 -3.31
C ILE A 7 -4.97 -16.18 -3.69
N ALA A 8 -6.29 -16.24 -3.55
CA ALA A 8 -7.07 -17.42 -3.92
C ALA A 8 -8.45 -17.01 -4.41
N ARG A 9 -8.93 -17.69 -5.47
CA ARG A 9 -10.28 -17.51 -6.03
C ARG A 9 -10.60 -16.03 -6.35
N GLY A 10 -9.64 -15.32 -6.96
CA GLY A 10 -9.83 -13.92 -7.35
C GLY A 10 -9.84 -12.94 -6.17
N ARG A 11 -9.35 -13.32 -4.98
CA ARG A 11 -9.38 -12.48 -3.78
C ARG A 11 -8.04 -12.51 -3.05
N VAL A 12 -7.70 -11.36 -2.47
CA VAL A 12 -6.59 -11.19 -1.53
C VAL A 12 -7.09 -11.42 -0.10
N ALA A 13 -6.33 -12.18 0.68
CA ALA A 13 -6.54 -12.34 2.12
C ALA A 13 -5.27 -11.93 2.88
N ASN A 14 -5.35 -10.89 3.70
CA ASN A 14 -4.24 -10.47 4.58
C ASN A 14 -4.07 -11.41 5.76
N LEU A 15 -2.83 -11.82 5.99
CA LEU A 15 -2.43 -12.66 7.11
C LEU A 15 -2.05 -11.81 8.34
N THR A 16 -1.80 -10.51 8.16
CA THR A 16 -1.45 -9.56 9.23
C THR A 16 -2.67 -8.88 9.85
N PRO A 17 -2.64 -8.51 11.14
CA PRO A 17 -3.71 -7.75 11.79
C PRO A 17 -3.99 -6.42 11.09
N PHE A 18 -2.95 -5.60 10.88
CA PHE A 18 -3.10 -4.29 10.24
C PHE A 18 -3.58 -4.43 8.79
N GLY A 19 -3.03 -5.37 8.01
CA GLY A 19 -3.49 -5.57 6.62
C GLY A 19 -4.96 -5.95 6.53
N ARG A 20 -5.51 -6.71 7.50
CA ARG A 20 -6.95 -7.01 7.55
C ARG A 20 -7.77 -5.75 7.85
N GLU A 21 -7.33 -4.97 8.83
CA GLU A 21 -8.01 -3.75 9.25
C GLU A 21 -7.98 -2.67 8.15
N PHE A 22 -6.82 -2.45 7.55
CA PHE A 22 -6.61 -1.53 6.43
C PHE A 22 -7.49 -1.89 5.24
N ARG A 23 -7.50 -3.16 4.82
CA ARG A 23 -8.38 -3.64 3.75
C ARG A 23 -9.86 -3.43 4.07
N ALA A 24 -10.27 -3.72 5.31
CA ALA A 24 -11.66 -3.52 5.72
C ALA A 24 -12.05 -2.04 5.70
N PHE A 25 -11.13 -1.16 6.10
CA PHE A 25 -11.30 0.28 6.02
C PHE A 25 -11.42 0.76 4.57
N CYS A 26 -10.49 0.37 3.69
CA CYS A 26 -10.55 0.70 2.26
C CYS A 26 -11.84 0.21 1.58
N GLY A 27 -12.37 -0.93 2.00
CA GLY A 27 -13.65 -1.47 1.52
C GLY A 27 -14.90 -0.92 2.21
N SER A 28 -14.76 0.02 3.14
CA SER A 28 -15.91 0.58 3.87
C SER A 28 -16.73 1.53 3.00
N PRO A 29 -18.05 1.68 3.24
CA PRO A 29 -18.89 2.62 2.48
C PRO A 29 -18.38 4.06 2.52
N ALA A 30 -17.80 4.49 3.64
CA ALA A 30 -17.22 5.82 3.79
C ALA A 30 -16.03 6.02 2.83
N MET A 31 -15.13 5.05 2.75
CA MET A 31 -13.98 5.12 1.85
C MET A 31 -14.38 5.01 0.38
N LEU A 32 -15.31 4.11 0.07
CA LEU A 32 -15.82 3.94 -1.30
C LEU A 32 -16.58 5.18 -1.80
N ALA A 33 -17.14 6.01 -0.91
CA ALA A 33 -17.76 7.28 -1.29
C ALA A 33 -16.76 8.29 -1.88
N HIS A 34 -15.47 8.16 -1.59
CA HIS A 34 -14.41 8.99 -2.20
C HIS A 34 -14.00 8.48 -3.59
N THR A 35 -14.39 7.26 -3.95
CA THR A 35 -14.12 6.66 -5.26
C THR A 35 -15.43 6.14 -5.89
N PRO A 36 -16.42 7.03 -6.15
CA PRO A 36 -17.77 6.62 -6.53
C PRO A 36 -17.85 5.97 -7.91
N ASP A 37 -16.97 6.36 -8.82
CA ASP A 37 -16.99 5.89 -10.21
C ASP A 37 -16.11 4.65 -10.43
N HIS A 38 -15.10 4.42 -9.57
CA HIS A 38 -13.93 3.57 -9.82
C HIS A 38 -13.49 2.86 -8.53
N GLY A 39 -13.06 1.59 -8.58
CA GLY A 39 -12.33 0.99 -7.46
C GLY A 39 -10.90 1.55 -7.34
N PHE A 40 -10.16 1.19 -6.29
CA PHE A 40 -8.71 1.46 -6.26
C PHE A 40 -7.98 0.85 -7.48
N LEU A 41 -8.53 -0.20 -8.08
CA LEU A 41 -8.01 -0.84 -9.30
C LEU A 41 -8.35 -0.08 -10.60
N ASP A 42 -9.30 0.86 -10.57
CA ASP A 42 -9.78 1.57 -11.76
C ASP A 42 -9.31 3.04 -11.77
N GLY A 43 -8.21 3.36 -11.09
CA GLY A 43 -7.61 4.70 -11.03
C GLY A 43 -7.51 5.29 -9.62
N GLY A 44 -8.12 4.66 -8.60
CA GLY A 44 -8.00 5.12 -7.22
C GLY A 44 -6.66 4.78 -6.55
N CYS A 45 -5.84 3.89 -7.11
CA CYS A 45 -4.60 3.43 -6.49
C CYS A 45 -3.57 4.55 -6.31
N LEU A 46 -3.49 5.48 -7.26
CA LEU A 46 -2.63 6.66 -7.09
C LEU A 46 -3.14 7.55 -5.95
N SER A 47 -4.43 7.85 -5.92
CA SER A 47 -5.01 8.66 -4.84
C SER A 47 -4.81 8.04 -3.47
N LEU A 48 -4.93 6.71 -3.35
CA LEU A 48 -4.66 6.00 -2.10
C LEU A 48 -3.17 6.04 -1.74
N ALA A 49 -2.27 5.76 -2.69
CA ALA A 49 -0.83 5.81 -2.43
C ALA A 49 -0.43 7.22 -1.95
N LEU A 50 -0.91 8.28 -2.62
CA LEU A 50 -0.68 9.66 -2.22
C LEU A 50 -1.30 10.00 -0.86
N ALA A 51 -2.48 9.46 -0.54
CA ALA A 51 -3.09 9.63 0.77
C ALA A 51 -2.23 9.01 1.87
N VAL A 52 -1.66 7.82 1.63
CA VAL A 52 -0.72 7.17 2.56
C VAL A 52 0.56 7.99 2.72
N LEU A 53 1.10 8.58 1.65
CA LEU A 53 2.25 9.48 1.72
C LEU A 53 1.95 10.72 2.58
N LYS A 54 0.75 11.30 2.45
CA LYS A 54 0.34 12.45 3.27
C LYS A 54 0.13 12.07 4.73
N TRP A 55 -0.45 10.90 4.97
CA TRP A 55 -0.71 10.37 6.31
C TRP A 55 0.59 10.02 7.07
N LEU A 56 1.51 9.28 6.43
CA LEU A 56 2.73 8.80 7.08
C LEU A 56 3.94 9.72 6.90
N GLY A 57 3.84 10.72 6.01
CA GLY A 57 4.91 11.66 5.72
C GLY A 57 6.19 10.95 5.24
N PRO A 58 7.34 11.16 5.91
CA PRO A 58 8.63 10.64 5.46
C PRO A 58 8.77 9.12 5.57
N GLU A 59 7.85 8.44 6.27
CA GLU A 59 7.87 6.98 6.45
C GLU A 59 7.28 6.22 5.26
N ALA A 60 6.79 6.93 4.24
CA ALA A 60 6.21 6.34 3.05
C ALA A 60 6.80 6.92 1.76
N GLU A 61 7.02 6.06 0.77
CA GLU A 61 7.47 6.43 -0.57
C GLU A 61 6.48 5.97 -1.64
N LEU A 62 6.30 6.79 -2.67
CA LEU A 62 5.48 6.41 -3.82
C LEU A 62 6.26 5.41 -4.67
N ARG A 63 5.65 4.24 -4.90
CA ARG A 63 6.15 3.24 -5.83
C ARG A 63 5.10 2.93 -6.88
N PHE A 64 5.60 2.49 -8.03
CA PHE A 64 4.76 1.93 -9.09
C PHE A 64 5.20 0.51 -9.36
N ALA A 65 4.24 -0.39 -9.49
CA ALA A 65 4.50 -1.65 -10.15
C ALA A 65 4.60 -1.38 -11.66
N ALA A 66 5.80 -1.53 -12.21
CA ALA A 66 6.07 -1.27 -13.61
C ALA A 66 6.39 -2.57 -14.36
N ARG A 67 6.01 -2.60 -15.63
CA ARG A 67 6.33 -3.68 -16.58
C ARG A 67 6.74 -3.06 -17.90
N ASP A 68 7.87 -3.51 -18.44
CA ASP A 68 8.38 -3.06 -19.74
C ASP A 68 8.45 -1.51 -19.86
N GLY A 69 8.83 -0.85 -18.77
CA GLY A 69 8.93 0.62 -18.68
C GLY A 69 7.59 1.36 -18.54
N ARG A 70 6.47 0.65 -18.43
CA ARG A 70 5.13 1.24 -18.25
C ARG A 70 4.65 1.06 -16.82
N LEU A 71 4.22 2.15 -16.21
CA LEU A 71 3.59 2.15 -14.89
C LEU A 71 2.22 1.47 -15.00
N GLN A 72 1.98 0.43 -14.21
CA GLN A 72 0.72 -0.33 -14.21
C GLN A 72 -0.14 0.05 -13.02
N HIS A 73 0.47 0.12 -11.84
CA HIS A 73 -0.25 0.27 -10.57
C HIS A 73 0.55 1.09 -9.58
N ALA A 74 -0.09 1.98 -8.83
CA ALA A 74 0.55 2.78 -7.80
C ALA A 74 0.33 2.17 -6.41
N VAL A 75 1.38 2.17 -5.58
CA VAL A 75 1.33 1.69 -4.19
C VAL A 75 2.18 2.60 -3.31
N ALA A 76 1.90 2.61 -2.00
CA ALA A 76 2.79 3.24 -1.04
C ALA A 76 3.74 2.19 -0.45
N GLU A 77 5.04 2.43 -0.53
CA GLU A 77 6.04 1.63 0.17
C GLU A 77 6.28 2.20 1.56
N VAL A 78 6.37 1.34 2.55
CA VAL A 78 6.74 1.66 3.93
C VAL A 78 7.83 0.70 4.40
N VAL A 79 8.69 1.15 5.31
CA VAL A 79 9.74 0.31 5.87
C VAL A 79 9.35 -0.15 7.28
N VAL A 80 9.23 -1.46 7.48
CA VAL A 80 8.96 -2.06 8.79
C VAL A 80 10.11 -2.97 9.19
N ASP A 81 10.83 -2.60 10.24
CA ASP A 81 12.05 -3.26 10.72
C ASP A 81 13.06 -3.48 9.58
N GLY A 82 13.35 -2.42 8.81
CA GLY A 82 14.30 -2.46 7.69
C GLY A 82 13.79 -3.20 6.44
N ARG A 83 12.51 -3.58 6.39
CA ARG A 83 11.94 -4.34 5.27
C ARG A 83 10.91 -3.52 4.51
N PRO A 84 11.02 -3.40 3.17
CA PRO A 84 10.02 -2.71 2.37
C PRO A 84 8.74 -3.55 2.29
N LEU A 85 7.62 -2.93 2.66
CA LEU A 85 6.27 -3.46 2.52
C LEU A 85 5.43 -2.47 1.73
N TYR A 86 4.35 -2.95 1.14
CA TYR A 86 3.50 -2.18 0.24
C TYR A 86 2.08 -2.10 0.79
N LEU A 87 1.57 -0.87 0.87
CA LEU A 87 0.19 -0.56 1.18
C LEU A 87 -0.60 -0.28 -0.09
N ASP A 88 -1.76 -0.92 -0.17
CA ASP A 88 -2.72 -0.79 -1.25
C ASP A 88 -4.13 -1.07 -0.71
N GLY A 89 -5.18 -0.87 -1.53
CA GLY A 89 -6.57 -1.04 -1.12
C GLY A 89 -6.92 -2.45 -0.65
N ASP A 90 -6.08 -3.43 -0.95
CA ASP A 90 -6.22 -4.80 -0.46
C ASP A 90 -5.42 -5.11 0.80
N GLY A 91 -4.69 -4.16 1.39
CA GLY A 91 -3.99 -4.29 2.67
C GLY A 91 -2.47 -4.13 2.57
N LEU A 92 -1.76 -4.91 3.38
CA LEU A 92 -0.31 -4.85 3.54
C LEU A 92 0.33 -6.10 2.93
N GLY A 93 1.26 -5.92 2.00
CA GLY A 93 1.93 -7.00 1.27
C GLY A 93 3.44 -6.80 1.15
N THR A 94 4.14 -7.87 0.79
CA THR A 94 5.53 -7.83 0.31
C THR A 94 5.59 -7.54 -1.19
N ALA A 95 6.79 -7.34 -1.75
CA ALA A 95 6.97 -7.23 -3.20
C ALA A 95 6.46 -8.48 -3.94
N ASP A 96 6.66 -9.67 -3.37
CA ASP A 96 6.18 -10.93 -3.94
C ASP A 96 4.65 -11.03 -3.89
N ASP A 97 4.02 -10.53 -2.82
CA ASP A 97 2.56 -10.44 -2.71
C ASP A 97 1.98 -9.53 -3.78
N LEU A 98 2.57 -8.34 -3.96
CA LEU A 98 2.19 -7.39 -5.00
C LEU A 98 2.36 -7.97 -6.40
N ALA A 99 3.52 -8.58 -6.69
CA ALA A 99 3.77 -9.21 -7.99
C ALA A 99 2.79 -10.35 -8.29
N GLU A 100 2.48 -11.21 -7.31
CA GLU A 100 1.50 -12.27 -7.51
C GLU A 100 0.09 -11.70 -7.72
N LYS A 101 -0.30 -10.67 -6.95
CA LYS A 101 -1.60 -10.00 -7.08
C LYS A 101 -1.77 -9.47 -8.50
N LEU A 102 -0.80 -8.69 -8.97
CA LEU A 102 -0.84 -8.09 -10.31
C LEU A 102 -0.86 -9.16 -11.40
N ALA A 103 -0.10 -10.24 -11.24
CA ALA A 103 -0.11 -11.35 -12.18
C ALA A 103 -1.48 -12.06 -12.25
N ARG A 104 -2.13 -12.30 -11.10
CA ARG A 104 -3.32 -13.18 -11.02
C ARG A 104 -4.65 -12.43 -11.10
N LEU A 105 -4.70 -11.17 -10.66
CA LEU A 105 -5.93 -10.39 -10.56
C LEU A 105 -6.01 -9.28 -11.60
N GLU A 106 -4.87 -8.75 -12.04
CA GLU A 106 -4.80 -7.64 -13.00
C GLU A 106 -4.18 -8.05 -14.33
N PHE A 107 -3.83 -9.34 -14.49
CA PHE A 107 -3.24 -9.91 -15.71
C PHE A 107 -1.94 -9.20 -16.15
N CYS A 108 -1.21 -8.65 -15.19
CA CYS A 108 0.05 -7.93 -15.35
C CYS A 108 1.22 -8.69 -14.71
N PRO A 109 1.61 -9.88 -15.22
CA PRO A 109 2.73 -10.62 -14.66
C PRO A 109 4.08 -9.94 -14.93
N GLY A 110 5.06 -10.20 -14.07
CA GLY A 110 6.44 -9.72 -14.24
C GLY A 110 6.65 -8.25 -13.87
N THR A 111 5.70 -7.65 -13.15
CA THR A 111 5.84 -6.30 -12.62
C THR A 111 6.85 -6.25 -11.48
N VAL A 112 7.60 -5.16 -11.40
CA VAL A 112 8.50 -4.87 -10.28
C VAL A 112 8.19 -3.49 -9.69
N PRO A 113 8.30 -3.30 -8.36
CA PRO A 113 8.19 -1.97 -7.75
C PRO A 113 9.35 -1.08 -8.23
N VAL A 114 9.04 0.11 -8.70
CA VAL A 114 10.00 1.15 -9.09
C VAL A 114 9.60 2.48 -8.46
N GLY A 115 10.59 3.30 -8.10
CA GLY A 115 10.32 4.68 -7.69
C GLY A 115 9.92 5.53 -8.89
N ALA A 116 8.87 6.33 -8.74
CA ALA A 116 8.55 7.41 -9.68
C ALA A 116 7.86 8.57 -8.95
N THR A 117 7.96 9.76 -9.55
CA THR A 117 7.33 10.98 -9.04
C THR A 117 5.90 11.13 -9.56
N VAL A 118 5.10 11.97 -8.89
CA VAL A 118 3.77 12.37 -9.39
C VAL A 118 3.85 12.97 -10.79
N GLY A 119 4.90 13.76 -11.08
CA GLY A 119 5.12 14.32 -12.42
C GLY A 119 5.34 13.24 -13.49
N GLN A 120 6.07 12.17 -13.14
CA GLN A 120 6.23 11.02 -14.04
C GLN A 120 4.91 10.26 -14.21
N ALA A 121 4.12 10.07 -13.14
CA ALA A 121 2.80 9.45 -13.22
C ALA A 121 1.85 10.24 -14.15
N ALA A 122 1.84 11.57 -14.03
CA ALA A 122 1.03 12.46 -14.86
C ALA A 122 1.42 12.39 -16.34
N ALA A 123 2.71 12.21 -16.66
CA ALA A 123 3.17 12.00 -18.03
C ALA A 123 2.62 10.70 -18.67
N HIS A 124 2.19 9.75 -17.85
CA HIS A 124 1.49 8.53 -18.26
C HIS A 124 -0.05 8.64 -18.18
N GLY A 125 -0.58 9.83 -17.94
CA GLY A 125 -2.03 10.09 -17.82
C GLY A 125 -2.64 9.66 -16.48
N ILE A 126 -1.82 9.35 -15.48
CA ILE A 126 -2.26 8.96 -14.14
C ILE A 126 -2.27 10.21 -13.26
N ILE A 127 -3.45 10.67 -12.85
CA ILE A 127 -3.64 11.97 -12.18
C ILE A 127 -4.48 11.77 -10.91
N ASP A 128 -4.09 12.42 -9.82
CA ASP A 128 -4.94 12.59 -8.63
C ASP A 128 -5.74 13.89 -8.78
N ASP A 129 -7.06 13.80 -8.71
CA ASP A 129 -8.00 14.93 -8.83
C ASP A 129 -8.27 15.63 -7.48
N GLY A 130 -7.38 15.43 -6.49
CA GLY A 130 -7.45 16.03 -5.16
C GLY A 130 -8.09 15.14 -4.09
N ARG A 131 -8.52 13.92 -4.43
CA ARG A 131 -9.12 12.96 -3.47
C ARG A 131 -8.15 12.53 -2.37
N SER A 132 -6.84 12.54 -2.65
CA SER A 132 -5.82 12.12 -1.70
C SER A 132 -5.86 12.88 -0.37
N GLU A 133 -6.30 14.14 -0.33
CA GLU A 133 -6.41 14.92 0.91
C GLU A 133 -7.47 14.35 1.87
N ALA A 134 -8.69 14.12 1.35
CA ALA A 134 -9.78 13.60 2.17
C ALA A 134 -9.48 12.16 2.64
N LEU A 135 -8.85 11.35 1.78
CA LEU A 135 -8.41 10.01 2.12
C LEU A 135 -7.32 10.02 3.21
N ALA A 136 -6.38 10.97 3.16
CA ALA A 136 -5.33 11.10 4.17
C ALA A 136 -5.91 11.45 5.55
N ALA A 137 -6.84 12.40 5.60
CA ALA A 137 -7.53 12.75 6.84
C ALA A 137 -8.30 11.55 7.43
N ALA A 138 -8.96 10.77 6.58
CA ALA A 138 -9.68 9.56 7.01
C ALA A 138 -8.72 8.46 7.52
N LEU A 139 -7.54 8.33 6.91
CA LEU A 139 -6.48 7.41 7.38
C LEU A 139 -5.98 7.82 8.77
N GLU A 140 -5.66 9.11 8.95
CA GLU A 140 -5.22 9.66 10.24
C GLU A 140 -6.29 9.47 11.33
N GLU A 141 -7.56 9.77 11.04
CA GLU A 141 -8.65 9.56 11.98
C GLU A 141 -8.78 8.09 12.39
N ARG A 142 -8.61 7.16 11.44
CA ARG A 142 -8.82 5.72 11.68
C ARG A 142 -7.65 5.04 12.39
N PHE A 143 -6.42 5.42 12.05
CA PHE A 143 -5.20 4.68 12.43
C PHE A 143 -4.24 5.51 13.29
N GLY A 144 -4.45 6.83 13.42
CA GLY A 144 -3.54 7.76 14.08
C GLY A 144 -2.23 7.93 13.31
N ASN A 145 -1.27 8.67 13.88
CA ASN A 145 0.02 8.99 13.24
C ASN A 145 1.20 8.16 13.77
N ALA A 146 0.94 6.91 14.17
CA ALA A 146 2.01 6.04 14.63
C ALA A 146 2.85 5.55 13.43
N PRO A 147 4.19 5.56 13.53
CA PRO A 147 5.04 5.10 12.42
C PRO A 147 4.83 3.60 12.15
N PRO A 148 5.10 3.13 10.91
CA PRO A 148 5.10 1.72 10.58
C PRO A 148 5.98 0.92 11.54
N SER A 149 5.51 -0.22 12.03
CA SER A 149 6.24 -1.02 13.01
C SER A 149 5.87 -2.50 12.95
N ALA A 150 6.66 -3.35 13.61
CA ALA A 150 6.41 -4.79 13.76
C ALA A 150 4.98 -5.13 14.17
N LYS A 151 4.31 -4.23 14.91
CA LYS A 151 2.92 -4.39 15.35
C LYS A 151 1.93 -4.51 14.19
N TRP A 152 2.24 -3.92 13.04
CA TRP A 152 1.40 -4.03 11.85
C TRP A 152 1.37 -5.48 11.34
N ILE A 153 2.49 -6.18 11.47
CA ILE A 153 2.66 -7.57 11.02
C ILE A 153 2.16 -8.55 12.08
N PHE A 154 2.59 -8.37 13.33
CA PHE A 154 2.44 -9.37 14.39
C PHE A 154 1.38 -9.03 15.45
N GLY A 155 0.85 -7.81 15.46
CA GLY A 155 -0.13 -7.33 16.44
C GLY A 155 0.47 -6.53 17.60
N PRO A 156 -0.38 -6.04 18.53
CA PRO A 156 0.02 -5.08 19.56
C PRO A 156 1.07 -5.62 20.55
N ASP A 157 1.10 -6.94 20.75
CA ASP A 157 2.01 -7.63 21.67
C ASP A 157 3.41 -7.86 21.06
N ALA A 158 3.63 -7.45 19.81
CA ALA A 158 4.93 -7.52 19.19
C ALA A 158 5.91 -6.57 19.91
N ALA A 159 6.94 -7.16 20.53
CA ALA A 159 8.03 -6.37 21.08
C ALA A 159 8.72 -5.58 19.96
N PRO A 160 9.07 -4.30 20.17
CA PRO A 160 10.00 -3.63 19.26
C PRO A 160 11.30 -4.43 19.24
N GLU A 161 11.81 -4.78 18.05
CA GLU A 161 13.16 -5.33 17.98
C GLU A 161 14.13 -4.29 18.54
N PRO A 162 15.09 -4.68 19.40
CA PRO A 162 16.12 -3.77 19.85
C PRO A 162 16.86 -3.24 18.60
N PRO A 163 17.27 -1.96 18.60
CA PRO A 163 18.04 -1.43 17.49
C PRO A 163 19.26 -2.32 17.28
N SER A 164 19.39 -2.86 16.07
CA SER A 164 20.55 -3.62 15.63
C SER A 164 21.75 -2.68 15.47
N GLY A 165 22.26 -2.20 16.59
CA GLY A 165 23.56 -1.58 16.72
C GLY A 165 24.63 -2.66 16.96
N PRO A 166 25.87 -2.46 16.51
CA PRO A 166 26.93 -3.43 16.71
C PRO A 166 27.17 -3.65 18.21
N ALA A 167 27.26 -4.91 18.62
CA ALA A 167 27.80 -5.26 19.93
C ALA A 167 29.23 -4.69 20.06
N PRO A 168 29.62 -4.16 21.24
CA PRO A 168 30.96 -3.62 21.46
C PRO A 168 32.06 -4.68 21.30
#